data_AF-A0A3M1TG40-F1
#
_entry.id   AF-A0A3M1TG40-F1
#
_cell.length_a   1.000
_cell.length_b   1.000
_cell.length_c   1.000
_cell.angle_alpha   90.00
_cell.angle_beta   90.00
_cell.angle_gamma   90.00
#
_symmetry.space_group_name_H-M   'P 1'
#
loop_
_entity.id
_entity.type
_entity.pdbx_description
1 polymer ?
#
loop_
_entity_poly.entity_id
_entity_poly.type
_entity_poly.pdbx_seq_one_letter_code
_entity_poly.pdbx_strand_id
1 'polypeptide(L)' 'MERRRQREMGIRVPSSAEGILPALERAHAVWALREIAAALPRDAVVILNVSGRGDKDMEEVRRIRSQEGRA' A
#
# COMPACT_ATOMS: atom_id res chain seq x y z
N MET A 1 13.27 -8.94 -3.64
CA MET A 1 11.93 -9.17 -4.23
C MET A 1 10.82 -8.82 -3.25
N GLU A 2 10.92 -9.24 -1.98
CA GLU A 2 9.99 -8.91 -0.87
C GLU A 2 9.54 -7.44 -0.83
N ARG A 3 10.48 -6.49 -0.68
CA ARG A 3 10.19 -5.05 -0.49
C ARG A 3 9.45 -4.40 -1.67
N ARG A 4 9.56 -4.94 -2.89
CA ARG A 4 8.84 -4.42 -4.06
C ARG A 4 7.35 -4.76 -4.00
N ARG A 5 7.03 -6.04 -3.75
CA ARG A 5 5.64 -6.49 -3.56
C ARG A 5 4.95 -5.76 -2.41
N GLN A 6 5.66 -5.50 -1.32
CA GLN A 6 5.13 -4.75 -0.18
C GLN A 6 4.67 -3.34 -0.58
N ARG A 7 5.51 -2.62 -1.33
CA ARG A 7 5.20 -1.26 -1.82
C ARG A 7 4.04 -1.27 -2.80
N GLU A 8 4.08 -2.16 -3.78
CA GLU A 8 3.06 -2.27 -4.81
C GLU A 8 1.68 -2.55 -4.20
N MET A 9 1.59 -3.57 -3.36
CA MET A 9 0.34 -3.96 -2.73
C MET A 9 -0.16 -2.89 -1.76
N GLY A 10 0.76 -2.24 -1.02
CA GLY A 10 0.44 -1.14 -0.12
C GLY A 10 -0.12 0.11 -0.80
N ILE A 11 0.18 0.31 -2.08
CA ILE A 11 -0.38 1.39 -2.91
C ILE A 11 -1.67 0.92 -3.59
N ARG A 12 -1.64 -0.27 -4.20
CA ARG A 12 -2.72 -0.78 -5.07
C ARG A 12 -4.03 -0.97 -4.32
N VAL A 13 -3.98 -1.57 -3.13
CA VAL A 13 -5.18 -1.92 -2.35
C VAL A 13 -6.00 -0.68 -1.96
N PRO A 14 -5.46 0.31 -1.23
CA PRO A 14 -6.22 1.50 -0.85
C PRO A 14 -6.61 2.36 -2.06
N SER A 15 -5.77 2.42 -3.09
CA SER A 15 -6.08 3.19 -4.30
C SER A 15 -7.26 2.58 -5.08
N SER A 16 -7.36 1.26 -5.14
CA SER A 16 -8.42 0.58 -5.89
C SER A 16 -9.71 0.41 -5.10
N ALA A 17 -9.62 0.31 -3.76
CA ALA A 17 -10.77 0.13 -2.88
C ALA A 17 -11.41 1.46 -2.46
N GLU A 18 -10.59 2.44 -2.08
CA GLU A 18 -11.04 3.68 -1.42
C GLU A 18 -10.70 4.95 -2.23
N GLY A 19 -9.97 4.82 -3.35
CA GLY A 19 -9.49 5.97 -4.12
C GLY A 19 -8.39 6.78 -3.41
N ILE A 20 -7.81 6.24 -2.33
CA ILE A 20 -6.76 6.91 -1.55
C ILE A 20 -5.40 6.47 -2.07
N LEU A 21 -4.61 7.42 -2.56
CA LEU A 21 -3.21 7.19 -2.95
C LEU A 21 -2.26 7.60 -1.80
N PRO A 22 -1.75 6.65 -1.00
CA PRO A 22 -0.81 6.95 0.08
C PRO A 22 0.59 7.28 -0.48
N ALA A 23 1.37 8.04 0.28
CA ALA A 23 2.80 8.20 0.02
C ALA A 23 3.53 6.85 0.03
N LEU A 24 4.55 6.69 -0.82
CA LEU A 24 5.32 5.45 -0.99
C LEU A 24 5.96 4.97 0.32
N GLU A 25 6.38 5.92 1.15
CA GLU A 25 6.98 5.67 2.47
C GLU A 25 5.99 4.97 3.41
N ARG A 26 4.68 5.24 3.27
CA ARG A 26 3.59 4.70 4.10
C ARG A 26 2.95 3.44 3.53
N ALA A 27 3.15 3.13 2.25
CA ALA A 27 2.62 1.92 1.61
C ALA A 27 3.03 0.63 2.35
N HIS A 28 4.22 0.58 2.97
CA HIS A 28 4.64 -0.58 3.75
C HIS A 28 3.78 -0.80 5.01
N ALA A 29 3.22 0.26 5.60
CA ALA A 29 2.34 0.14 6.77
C ALA A 29 1.00 -0.53 6.40
N VAL A 30 0.48 -0.27 5.19
CA VAL A 30 -0.70 -0.94 4.65
C VAL A 30 -0.42 -2.44 4.40
N TRP A 31 0.77 -2.78 3.92
CA TRP A 31 1.17 -4.18 3.77
C TRP A 31 1.26 -4.88 5.14
N ALA A 32 1.94 -4.27 6.11
CA ALA A 32 2.10 -4.83 7.46
C ALA A 32 0.74 -5.01 8.17
N LEU A 33 -0.23 -4.14 7.88
CA LEU A 33 -1.58 -4.25 8.40
C LEU A 33 -2.26 -5.57 8.03
N ARG A 34 -1.91 -6.23 6.91
CA ARG A 34 -2.51 -7.54 6.56
C ARG A 34 -2.10 -8.63 7.54
N GLU A 35 -0.83 -8.65 7.95
CA GLU A 35 -0.35 -9.64 8.93
C GLU A 35 -0.94 -9.35 10.30
N ILE A 36 -0.99 -8.08 10.70
CA ILE A 36 -1.60 -7.65 11.96
C ILE A 36 -3.10 -7.99 11.99
N ALA A 37 -3.84 -7.64 10.94
CA ALA A 37 -5.28 -7.90 10.86
C ALA A 37 -5.62 -9.39 10.83
N ALA A 38 -4.76 -10.24 10.27
CA ALA A 38 -4.95 -11.69 10.29
C ALA A 38 -4.89 -12.29 11.71
N ALA A 39 -4.21 -11.62 12.65
CA ALA A 39 -4.09 -12.04 14.04
C ALA A 39 -5.16 -11.42 14.95
N LEU A 40 -5.99 -10.50 14.45
CA LEU A 40 -7.01 -9.80 15.24
C LEU A 40 -8.39 -10.46 15.11
N PRO A 41 -9.26 -10.31 16.13
CA PRO A 41 -10.68 -10.64 16.03
C PRO A 41 -11.35 -9.92 14.84
N ARG A 42 -12.40 -10.53 14.26
CA ARG A 42 -13.09 -9.96 13.08
C ARG A 42 -13.72 -8.59 13.33
N ASP A 43 -14.03 -8.29 14.58
CA ASP A 43 -14.66 -7.05 15.05
C ASP A 43 -13.65 -6.02 15.60
N ALA A 44 -12.35 -6.31 15.47
CA ALA A 44 -11.32 -5.36 15.88
C ALA A 44 -11.34 -4.09 15.01
N VAL A 45 -11.24 -2.93 15.67
CA VAL A 45 -11.09 -1.63 15.00
C VAL A 45 -9.61 -1.28 14.95
N VAL A 46 -9.09 -1.00 13.75
CA VAL A 46 -7.70 -0.60 13.53
C VAL A 46 -7.63 0.80 12.94
N ILE A 47 -6.79 1.65 13.51
CA ILE A 47 -6.53 3.00 13.01
C ILE A 47 -5.14 3.01 12.37
N LEU A 48 -5.09 3.32 11.08
CA LEU A 48 -3.84 3.49 10.34
C LEU A 48 -3.65 4.97 9.97
N ASN A 49 -2.53 5.55 10.41
CA ASN A 49 -2.19 6.93 10.05
C ASN A 49 -1.55 7.03 8.66
N VAL A 50 -2.30 7.58 7.70
CA VAL A 50 -1.83 7.90 6.35
C VAL A 50 -1.58 9.40 6.23
N SER A 51 -0.49 9.90 6.82
CA SER A 51 -0.24 11.35 6.93
C SER A 51 0.33 12.00 5.67
N GLY A 52 0.32 11.31 4.52
CA GLY A 52 0.94 11.80 3.30
C GLY A 52 0.26 11.25 2.05
N ARG A 53 0.03 12.13 1.08
CA ARG A 53 -0.56 11.82 -0.23
C ARG A 53 0.54 11.51 -1.24
N GLY A 54 0.31 10.50 -2.07
CA GLY A 54 1.30 9.99 -3.04
C GLY A 54 1.45 10.78 -4.33
N ASP A 55 0.97 12.03 -4.41
CA ASP A 55 1.02 12.81 -5.67
C ASP A 55 2.46 12.99 -6.18
N LYS A 56 3.41 13.25 -5.27
CA LYS A 56 4.84 13.41 -5.59
C LYS A 56 5.50 12.10 -6.01
N ASP A 57 4.90 10.99 -5.62
CA ASP A 57 5.42 9.64 -5.82
C ASP A 57 4.91 8.99 -7.12
N MET A 58 4.05 9.68 -7.86
CA MET A 58 3.33 9.15 -9.02
C MET A 58 4.24 8.58 -10.11
N GLU A 59 5.40 9.19 -10.35
CA GLU A 59 6.36 8.72 -11.36
C GLU A 59 6.99 7.38 -10.94
N GLU A 60 7.33 7.26 -9.66
CA GLU A 60 7.85 6.03 -9.08
C GLU A 60 6.77 4.94 -9.01
N VAL A 61 5.51 5.30 -8.70
CA VAL A 61 4.36 4.38 -8.75
C VAL A 61 4.16 3.85 -10.17
N ARG A 62 4.23 4.71 -11.20
CA ARG A 62 4.18 4.28 -12.61
C ARG A 62 5.33 3.34 -12.95
N ARG A 63 6.55 3.62 -12.47
CA ARG A 63 7.71 2.76 -12.69
C ARG A 63 7.52 1.38 -12.05
N ILE A 64 7.01 1.32 -10.82
CA ILE A 64 6.71 0.06 -10.13
C ILE A 64 5.67 -0.76 -10.92
N ARG A 65 4.57 -0.13 -11.36
CA ARG A 65 3.49 -0.81 -12.10
C ARG A 65 3.87 -1.23 -13.52
N SER A 66 4.63 -0.42 -14.25
CA SER A 66 5.06 -0.74 -15.63
C SER A 66 6.10 -1.85 -15.73
N GLN A 67 6.76 -2.18 -14.62
CA GLN A 67 7.69 -3.30 -14.54
C GLN A 67 6.99 -4.64 -14.24
N GLU A 68 5.75 -4.63 -13.74
CA GLU A 68 4.97 -5.84 -13.46
C GLU A 68 4.13 -6.30 -14.66
N GLY A 69 3.73 -5.40 -15.55
CA GLY A 69 3.12 -5.76 -16.84
C GLY A 69 4.09 -6.38 -17.86
N ARG A 70 5.33 -6.72 -17.43
CA ARG A 70 6.36 -7.40 -18.24
C ARG A 70 6.71 -8.78 -17.67
N ALA A 71 5.77 -9.43 -16.99
CA ALA A 71 5.85 -10.83 -16.56
C ALA A 71 4.70 -11.62 -17.17
#